data_AF-A0A7V3L0G1-F1
#
_entry.id   AF-A0A7V3L0G1-F1
#
_cell.length_a   1.000
_cell.length_b   1.000
_cell.length_c   1.000
_cell.angle_alpha   90.00
_cell.angle_beta   90.00
_cell.angle_gamma   90.00
#
_symmetry.space_group_name_H-M   'P 1'
#
loop_
_entity.id
_entity.type
_entity.pdbx_description
1 polymer ?
#
loop_
_entity_poly.entity_id
_entity_poly.type
_entity_poly.pdbx_seq_one_letter_code
_entity_poly.pdbx_strand_id
1 'polypeptide(L)'
;MVKLLDLQEMQKRHEKGEDPFALAIEKWVRIRDFLLEKDDPGRYKQAFQCGSTKIIFCLDYQNHCFLCPLAGVCFDSQSLYYQIMRHLQVYSTAGALLPKGPLIELIESYIRDLDGYRQQWLRKGHS
;
A
#
# COMPACT_ATOMS: atom_id res chain seq x y z
N MET A 1 6.08 -17.96 5.23
CA MET A 1 5.50 -17.59 3.92
C MET A 1 4.46 -16.51 4.18
N VAL A 2 4.89 -15.26 4.06
CA VAL A 2 4.02 -14.09 4.15
C VAL A 2 3.01 -14.13 3.01
N LYS A 3 1.71 -14.11 3.33
CA LYS A 3 0.63 -14.07 2.34
C LYS A 3 0.25 -12.62 2.04
N LEU A 4 0.38 -12.18 0.79
CA LEU A 4 -0.09 -10.87 0.34
C LEU A 4 -1.59 -10.70 0.64
N LEU A 5 -1.99 -9.49 1.02
CA LEU A 5 -3.37 -9.17 1.38
C LEU A 5 -4.17 -8.82 0.11
N ASP A 6 -5.16 -9.66 -0.23
CA ASP A 6 -6.04 -9.45 -1.38
C ASP A 6 -7.29 -8.63 -1.01
N LEU A 7 -7.96 -8.09 -2.04
CA LEU A 7 -9.13 -7.24 -1.85
C LEU A 7 -10.32 -7.97 -1.21
N GLN A 8 -10.51 -9.27 -1.50
CA GLN A 8 -11.62 -10.04 -0.94
C GLN A 8 -11.44 -10.23 0.58
N GLU A 9 -10.22 -10.53 1.03
CA GLU A 9 -9.86 -10.61 2.44
C GLU A 9 -10.07 -9.27 3.14
N MET A 10 -9.65 -8.16 2.51
CA MET A 10 -9.90 -6.81 3.05
C MET A 10 -11.39 -6.52 3.18
N GLN A 11 -12.19 -6.80 2.14
CA GLN A 11 -13.64 -6.54 2.15
C GLN A 11 -14.34 -7.30 3.28
N LYS A 12 -14.08 -8.61 3.37
CA LYS A 12 -14.65 -9.47 4.42
C LYS A 12 -14.30 -9.00 5.83
N ARG A 13 -13.10 -8.45 6.02
CA ARG A 13 -12.65 -7.90 7.30
C ARG A 13 -13.27 -6.54 7.60
N HIS A 14 -13.39 -5.70 6.58
CA HIS A 14 -14.06 -4.41 6.71
C HIS A 14 -15.55 -4.56 7.05
N GLU A 15 -16.25 -5.51 6.43
CA GLU A 15 -17.65 -5.87 6.75
C GLU A 15 -17.84 -6.28 8.22
N LYS A 16 -16.78 -6.75 8.88
CA LYS A 16 -16.76 -7.08 10.32
C LYS A 16 -16.41 -5.89 11.22
N GLY A 17 -16.32 -4.69 10.66
CA GLY A 17 -16.03 -3.45 11.38
C GLY A 17 -14.55 -3.11 11.48
N GLU A 18 -13.67 -3.76 10.71
CA GLU A 18 -12.26 -3.40 10.72
C GLU A 18 -11.99 -2.09 9.97
N ASP A 19 -11.11 -1.28 10.54
CA ASP A 19 -10.74 0.05 10.04
C ASP A 19 -10.09 0.00 8.65
N PRO A 20 -10.61 0.73 7.64
CA PRO A 20 -10.02 0.83 6.31
C PRO A 20 -8.54 1.24 6.29
N PHE A 21 -8.13 2.12 7.21
CA PHE A 21 -6.72 2.51 7.34
C PHE A 21 -5.85 1.35 7.82
N ALA A 22 -6.31 0.62 8.84
CA ALA A 22 -5.59 -0.55 9.35
C ALA A 22 -5.38 -1.59 8.25
N LEU A 23 -6.40 -1.87 7.44
CA LEU A 23 -6.30 -2.80 6.32
C LEU A 23 -5.35 -2.29 5.22
N ALA A 24 -5.38 -1.00 4.91
CA ALA A 24 -4.45 -0.40 3.95
C ALA A 24 -3.00 -0.46 4.43
N ILE A 25 -2.75 -0.13 5.70
CA ILE A 25 -1.42 -0.23 6.32
C ILE A 25 -0.93 -1.68 6.31
N GLU A 26 -1.77 -2.62 6.74
CA GLU A 26 -1.43 -4.04 6.78
C GLU A 26 -1.05 -4.57 5.40
N LYS A 27 -1.76 -4.16 4.35
CA LYS A 27 -1.43 -4.50 2.96
C LYS A 27 0.04 -4.17 2.63
N TRP A 28 0.49 -2.98 2.97
CA TRP A 28 1.86 -2.54 2.70
C TRP A 28 2.89 -3.19 3.62
N VAL A 29 2.54 -3.46 4.88
CA VAL A 29 3.36 -4.27 5.79
C VAL A 29 3.58 -5.67 5.20
N ARG A 30 2.53 -6.34 4.74
CA ARG A 30 2.65 -7.67 4.13
C ARG A 30 3.45 -7.63 2.82
N ILE A 31 3.33 -6.57 2.01
CA ILE A 31 4.18 -6.37 0.82
C ILE A 31 5.66 -6.26 1.22
N ARG A 32 5.99 -5.42 2.22
CA ARG A 32 7.37 -5.27 2.72
C ARG A 32 7.94 -6.60 3.18
N ASP A 33 7.23 -7.30 4.06
CA ASP A 33 7.70 -8.56 4.64
C ASP A 33 7.84 -9.65 3.55
N PHE A 34 6.92 -9.64 2.58
CA PHE A 34 7.01 -10.48 1.40
C PHE A 34 8.24 -10.18 0.54
N LEU A 35 8.69 -8.94 0.41
CA LEU A 35 9.94 -8.61 -0.32
C LEU A 35 11.20 -8.92 0.51
N LEU A 36 11.10 -8.89 1.85
CA LEU A 36 12.22 -9.20 2.74
C LEU A 36 12.56 -10.69 2.76
N GLU A 37 11.58 -11.59 2.69
CA GLU A 37 11.78 -13.06 2.79
C GLU A 37 12.80 -13.63 1.78
N LYS A 38 12.78 -13.16 0.51
CA LYS A 38 13.67 -13.68 -0.53
C LYS A 38 13.90 -12.63 -1.62
N ASP A 39 15.12 -12.54 -2.11
CA ASP A 39 15.44 -11.72 -3.28
C ASP A 39 15.12 -12.52 -4.56
N ASP A 40 13.92 -12.31 -5.10
CA ASP A 40 13.40 -13.02 -6.27
C ASP A 40 12.65 -12.02 -7.17
N PRO A 41 13.06 -11.85 -8.44
CA PRO A 41 12.39 -10.99 -9.40
C PRO A 41 10.87 -11.21 -9.52
N GLY A 42 10.42 -12.47 -9.40
CA GLY A 42 9.01 -12.83 -9.45
C GLY A 42 8.20 -12.20 -8.31
N ARG A 43 8.84 -11.96 -7.16
CA ARG A 43 8.21 -11.34 -5.98
C ARG A 43 7.95 -9.86 -6.19
N TYR A 44 8.83 -9.13 -6.88
CA TYR A 44 8.56 -7.72 -7.21
C TYR A 44 7.34 -7.57 -8.11
N LYS A 45 7.15 -8.48 -9.08
CA LYS A 45 5.94 -8.53 -9.92
C LYS A 45 4.67 -8.79 -9.11
N GLN A 46 4.71 -9.74 -8.18
CA GLN A 46 3.57 -10.05 -7.31
C GLN A 46 3.25 -8.88 -6.35
N ALA A 47 4.29 -8.25 -5.78
CA ALA A 47 4.15 -7.05 -4.96
C ALA A 47 3.56 -5.87 -5.75
N PHE A 48 3.98 -5.67 -7.01
CA PHE A 48 3.39 -4.66 -7.90
C PHE A 48 1.91 -4.92 -8.16
N GLN A 49 1.54 -6.17 -8.47
CA GLN A 49 0.14 -6.55 -8.68
C GLN A 49 -0.68 -6.33 -7.41
N CYS A 50 -0.17 -6.74 -6.25
CA CYS A 50 -0.84 -6.49 -4.97
C CYS A 50 -0.97 -4.99 -4.69
N GLY A 51 0.10 -4.21 -4.81
CA GLY A 51 0.12 -2.76 -4.55
C GLY A 51 -0.83 -1.97 -5.46
N SER A 52 -0.99 -2.39 -6.72
CA SER A 52 -1.89 -1.75 -7.69
C SER A 52 -3.37 -2.13 -7.53
N THR A 53 -3.68 -3.19 -6.77
CA THR A 53 -5.08 -3.55 -6.51
C THR A 53 -5.74 -2.51 -5.61
N LYS A 54 -7.06 -2.31 -5.81
CA LYS A 54 -7.87 -1.42 -4.99
C LYS A 54 -7.74 -1.74 -3.49
N ILE A 55 -8.00 -0.73 -2.67
CA ILE A 55 -8.16 -0.85 -1.21
C ILE A 55 -9.60 -0.47 -0.84
N ILE A 56 -9.98 -0.66 0.44
CA ILE A 56 -11.34 -0.37 0.93
C ILE A 56 -11.76 1.07 0.60
N PHE A 57 -10.88 2.05 0.79
CA PHE A 57 -11.15 3.44 0.40
C PHE A 57 -11.53 3.61 -1.08
N CYS A 58 -10.98 2.81 -1.99
CA CYS A 58 -11.34 2.89 -3.41
C CYS A 58 -12.76 2.40 -3.68
N LEU A 59 -13.32 1.59 -2.78
CA LEU A 59 -14.69 1.10 -2.84
C LEU A 59 -15.64 2.12 -2.19
N ASP A 60 -15.32 2.55 -0.96
CA ASP A 60 -16.15 3.47 -0.19
C ASP A 60 -16.31 4.83 -0.88
N TYR A 61 -15.24 5.31 -1.52
CA TYR A 61 -15.20 6.60 -2.22
C TYR A 61 -15.29 6.42 -3.74
N GLN A 62 -15.90 5.34 -4.21
CA GLN A 62 -16.14 5.16 -5.64
C GLN A 62 -16.93 6.36 -6.18
N ASN A 63 -16.46 6.93 -7.30
CA ASN A 63 -16.96 8.17 -7.92
C ASN A 63 -16.72 9.48 -7.12
N HIS A 64 -16.16 9.39 -5.91
CA HIS A 64 -15.89 10.53 -5.02
C HIS A 64 -14.46 10.52 -4.50
N CYS A 65 -13.50 10.09 -5.34
CA CYS A 65 -12.11 9.92 -4.93
C CYS A 65 -11.46 11.22 -4.42
N PHE A 66 -11.93 12.39 -4.87
CA PHE A 66 -11.47 13.69 -4.36
C PHE A 66 -11.83 13.94 -2.88
N LEU A 67 -12.81 13.22 -2.33
CA LEU A 67 -13.18 13.23 -0.90
C LEU A 67 -12.47 12.13 -0.10
N CYS A 68 -11.71 11.25 -0.76
CA CYS A 68 -11.01 10.16 -0.10
C CYS A 68 -9.96 10.72 0.87
N PRO A 69 -9.84 10.17 2.09
CA PRO A 69 -8.78 10.55 3.04
C PRO A 69 -7.36 10.37 2.48
N LEU A 70 -7.21 9.51 1.48
CA LEU A 70 -5.96 9.23 0.78
C LEU A 70 -5.86 9.91 -0.60
N ALA A 71 -6.75 10.84 -0.94
CA ALA A 71 -6.74 11.51 -2.24
C ALA A 71 -5.39 12.17 -2.55
N GLY A 72 -4.81 12.90 -1.58
CA GLY A 72 -3.51 13.55 -1.74
C GLY A 72 -2.35 12.57 -2.00
N VAL A 73 -2.47 11.34 -1.53
CA VAL A 73 -1.50 10.27 -1.81
C VAL A 73 -1.68 9.72 -3.23
N CYS A 74 -2.93 9.51 -3.66
CA CYS A 74 -3.20 8.82 -4.91
C CYS A 74 -3.18 9.72 -6.16
N PHE A 75 -3.35 11.04 -6.01
CA PHE A 75 -3.38 11.98 -7.15
C PHE A 75 -2.05 12.69 -7.40
N ASP A 76 -1.15 12.72 -6.43
CA ASP A 76 0.18 13.30 -6.62
C ASP A 76 1.12 12.27 -7.27
N SER A 77 1.57 12.56 -8.50
CA SER A 77 2.53 11.71 -9.23
C SER A 77 3.93 11.66 -8.59
N GLN A 78 4.20 12.59 -7.66
CA GLN A 78 5.40 12.61 -6.83
C GLN A 78 5.18 11.94 -5.47
N SER A 79 3.98 11.45 -5.15
CA SER A 79 3.71 10.73 -3.90
C SER A 79 4.59 9.49 -3.75
N LEU A 80 4.81 9.09 -2.50
CA LEU A 80 5.52 7.85 -2.17
C LEU A 80 4.88 6.63 -2.83
N TYR A 81 3.55 6.60 -2.97
CA TYR A 81 2.86 5.53 -3.67
C TYR A 81 3.38 5.36 -5.11
N TYR A 82 3.35 6.42 -5.92
CA TYR A 82 3.84 6.32 -7.31
C TYR A 82 5.35 6.06 -7.40
N GLN A 83 6.13 6.59 -6.45
CA GLN A 83 7.55 6.28 -6.38
C GLN A 83 7.78 4.77 -6.15
N ILE A 84 7.10 4.18 -5.16
CA ILE A 84 7.16 2.74 -4.88
C ILE A 84 6.70 1.92 -6.08
N MET A 85 5.58 2.27 -6.71
CA MET A 85 5.04 1.53 -7.84
C MET A 85 5.99 1.55 -9.05
N ARG A 86 6.65 2.67 -9.33
CA ARG A 86 7.70 2.76 -10.36
C ARG A 86 8.89 1.87 -10.04
N HIS A 87 9.36 1.87 -8.78
CA HIS A 87 10.45 0.99 -8.37
C HIS A 87 10.05 -0.48 -8.51
N LEU A 88 8.88 -0.89 -8.02
CA LEU A 88 8.39 -2.26 -8.18
C LEU A 88 8.31 -2.69 -9.64
N GLN A 89 7.88 -1.80 -10.53
CA GLN A 89 7.85 -2.06 -11.97
C GLN A 89 9.27 -2.27 -12.53
N VAL A 90 10.21 -1.37 -12.23
CA VAL A 90 11.60 -1.48 -12.68
C VAL A 90 12.28 -2.72 -12.11
N TYR A 91 12.04 -3.06 -10.84
CA TYR A 91 12.64 -4.23 -10.19
C TYR A 91 12.05 -5.53 -10.74
N SER A 92 10.79 -5.51 -11.19
CA SER A 92 10.17 -6.66 -11.87
C SER A 92 10.79 -6.95 -13.25
N THR A 93 11.43 -5.97 -13.89
CA THR A 93 12.10 -6.12 -15.20
C THR A 93 13.61 -6.27 -15.07
N ALA A 94 14.25 -5.51 -14.19
CA ALA A 94 15.70 -5.49 -13.99
C ALA A 94 16.21 -6.48 -12.91
N GLY A 95 15.32 -6.99 -12.05
CA GLY A 95 15.61 -8.05 -11.09
C GLY A 95 16.77 -7.76 -10.11
N ALA A 96 17.53 -8.83 -9.79
CA ALA A 96 18.61 -8.90 -8.78
C ALA A 96 19.80 -7.94 -9.00
N LEU A 97 19.75 -7.07 -10.01
CA LEU A 97 20.76 -6.04 -10.28
C LEU A 97 20.55 -4.77 -9.45
N LEU A 98 19.38 -4.62 -8.80
CA LEU A 98 19.04 -3.43 -8.03
C LEU A 98 19.05 -3.70 -6.52
N PRO A 99 19.63 -2.80 -5.71
CA PRO A 99 19.65 -2.97 -4.27
C PRO A 99 18.23 -2.89 -3.70
N LYS A 100 17.83 -3.90 -2.92
CA LYS A 100 16.49 -3.95 -2.31
C LYS A 100 16.24 -2.86 -1.25
N GLY A 101 17.28 -2.43 -0.54
CA GLY A 101 17.19 -1.49 0.60
C GLY A 101 16.36 -0.22 0.31
N PRO A 102 16.69 0.56 -0.74
CA PRO A 102 15.95 1.78 -1.08
C PRO A 102 14.44 1.57 -1.29
N LEU A 103 14.04 0.47 -1.95
CA LEU A 103 12.62 0.15 -2.14
C LEU A 103 11.93 -0.15 -0.79
N ILE A 104 12.60 -0.88 0.11
CA ILE A 104 12.06 -1.19 1.44
C ILE A 104 11.90 0.10 2.27
N GLU A 105 12.87 0.99 2.25
CA GLU A 105 12.81 2.27 2.96
C GLU A 105 11.66 3.17 2.46
N LEU A 106 11.39 3.16 1.15
CA LEU A 106 10.24 3.86 0.57
C LEU A 106 8.92 3.26 1.07
N ILE A 107 8.80 1.92 1.08
CA ILE A 107 7.59 1.23 1.59
C ILE A 107 7.39 1.53 3.07
N GLU A 108 8.45 1.51 3.88
CA GLU A 108 8.36 1.85 5.31
C GLU A 108 7.96 3.31 5.55
N SER A 109 8.48 4.23 4.75
CA SER A 109 8.08 5.65 4.80
C SER A 109 6.61 5.81 4.44
N TYR A 110 6.13 5.07 3.44
CA TYR A 110 4.73 5.11 3.06
C TYR A 110 3.80 4.51 4.12
N ILE A 111 4.22 3.44 4.79
CA ILE A 111 3.49 2.88 5.94
C ILE A 111 3.36 3.93 7.07
N ARG A 112 4.44 4.67 7.37
CA ARG A 112 4.41 5.77 8.35
C ARG A 112 3.47 6.89 7.94
N ASP A 113 3.45 7.27 6.66
CA ASP A 113 2.53 8.28 6.15
C ASP A 113 1.07 7.85 6.29
N LEU A 114 0.75 6.61 5.95
CA LEU A 114 -0.58 6.04 6.12
C LEU A 114 -1.05 6.07 7.59
N ASP A 115 -0.17 5.74 8.53
CA ASP A 115 -0.48 5.89 9.96
C ASP A 115 -0.68 7.35 10.35
N GLY A 116 0.15 8.26 9.83
CA GLY A 116 -0.03 9.70 9.98
C GLY A 116 -1.41 10.19 9.51
N TYR A 117 -1.86 9.77 8.33
CA TYR A 117 -3.19 10.08 7.81
C TYR A 117 -4.30 9.50 8.69
N ARG A 118 -4.15 8.26 9.17
CA ARG A 118 -5.08 7.63 10.10
C ARG A 118 -5.24 8.45 11.39
N GLN A 119 -4.13 8.88 11.99
CA GLN A 119 -4.16 9.68 13.22
C GLN A 119 -4.82 11.04 13.01
N GLN A 120 -4.54 11.70 11.88
CA GLN A 120 -5.19 12.98 11.53
C GLN A 120 -6.69 12.81 11.32
N TRP A 121 -7.10 11.71 10.67
CA TRP A 121 -8.51 11.39 10.44
C TRP A 121 -9.27 11.16 11.76
N LEU A 122 -8.71 10.36 12.67
CA LEU A 122 -9.30 10.10 13.98
C LEU A 122 -9.46 11.38 14.82
N ARG A 123 -8.49 12.30 14.76
CA ARG A 123 -8.57 13.59 15.46
C ARG A 123 -9.69 14.48 14.93
N LYS A 124 -9.90 14.52 13.61
CA LYS A 124 -10.98 15.32 12.98
C LYS A 124 -12.38 14.79 13.31
N GLY A 125 -12.52 13.48 13.56
CA GLY A 125 -13.80 12.88 13.98
C GLY A 125 -14.17 13.11 15.44
N HIS A 126 -13.35 13.82 16.23
CA HIS A 126 -13.61 14.18 17.63
C HIS A 126 -13.69 15.70 17.85
N SER A 127 -13.84 16.48 16.78
CA SER A 127 -14.00 17.95 16.80
C SER A 127 -15.42 18.35 16.41
#